data_AF-A0A942SPU9-F1
#
_entry.id   AF-A0A942SPU9-F1
#
_cell.length_a   1.000
_cell.length_b   1.000
_cell.length_c   1.000
_cell.angle_alpha   90.00
_cell.angle_beta   90.00
_cell.angle_gamma   90.00
#
_symmetry.space_group_name_H-M   'P 1'
#
loop_
_entity.id
_entity.type
_entity.pdbx_description
1 polymer ?
#
loop_
_entity_poly.entity_id
_entity_poly.type
_entity_poly.pdbx_seq_one_letter_code
_entity_poly.pdbx_strand_id
1 'polypeptide(L)' 'MFTLILVVSLIIIVIIMSAAVITTSKAYSYKHTVDPIENNPNIKRDEKEPSNH' A
#
# COMPACT_ATOMS: atom_id res chain seq x y z
N MET A 1 38.71 -16.62 -6.47
CA MET A 1 38.64 -15.20 -6.87
C MET A 1 37.21 -14.83 -7.26
N PHE A 2 36.60 -15.49 -8.26
CA PHE A 2 35.20 -15.25 -8.67
C PHE A 2 34.14 -15.61 -7.61
N THR A 3 34.40 -16.63 -6.79
CA THR A 3 33.50 -17.03 -5.69
C THR A 3 33.28 -15.91 -4.66
N LEU A 4 34.33 -15.15 -4.32
CA LEU A 4 34.21 -13.99 -3.44
C LEU A 4 33.35 -12.88 -4.09
N ILE A 5 33.53 -12.64 -5.38
CA ILE A 5 32.76 -11.65 -6.13
C ILE A 5 31.27 -12.02 -6.16
N LEU A 6 30.96 -13.30 -6.39
CA LEU A 6 29.58 -13.81 -6.38
C LEU A 6 28.92 -13.65 -5.00
N VAL A 7 29.63 -14.01 -3.93
CA VAL A 7 29.11 -13.90 -2.56
C VAL A 7 28.86 -12.43 -2.19
N VAL A 8 29.81 -11.53 -2.46
CA VAL A 8 29.67 -10.10 -2.17
C VAL A 8 28.54 -9.47 -3.00
N SER A 9 28.42 -9.84 -4.28
CA SER A 9 27.35 -9.35 -5.15
C SER A 9 25.97 -9.75 -4.62
N LEU A 10 25.80 -11.00 -4.19
CA LEU A 10 24.54 -11.49 -3.63
C LEU A 10 24.16 -10.74 -2.35
N ILE A 11 25.14 -10.50 -1.46
CA ILE A 11 24.92 -9.74 -0.21
C ILE A 11 24.43 -8.33 -0.53
N ILE A 12 25.07 -7.64 -1.48
CA ILE A 12 24.68 -6.27 -1.87
C ILE A 12 23.27 -6.25 -2.43
N ILE A 13 22.89 -7.22 -3.29
CA ILE A 13 21.54 -7.32 -3.85
C ILE A 13 20.51 -7.48 -2.72
N VAL A 14 20.76 -8.34 -1.74
CA VAL A 14 19.85 -8.54 -0.60
C VAL A 14 19.69 -7.25 0.19
N ILE A 15 20.78 -6.54 0.49
CA ILE A 15 20.74 -5.27 1.22
C ILE A 15 19.91 -4.23 0.47
N ILE A 16 20.17 -4.04 -0.83
CA ILE A 16 19.44 -3.09 -1.68
C ILE A 16 17.95 -3.47 -1.74
N MET A 17 17.63 -4.75 -1.93
CA MET A 17 16.26 -5.24 -2.01
C MET A 17 15.51 -5.04 -0.69
N SER A 18 16.13 -5.35 0.44
CA SER A 18 15.54 -5.12 1.76
C SER A 18 15.29 -3.63 2.01
N ALA A 19 16.25 -2.75 1.69
CA ALA A 19 16.09 -1.31 1.83
C ALA A 19 14.94 -0.77 0.95
N ALA A 20 14.82 -1.26 -0.28
CA ALA A 20 13.74 -0.91 -1.20
C ALA A 20 12.37 -1.32 -0.64
N VAL A 21 12.22 -2.58 -0.20
CA VAL A 21 10.95 -3.08 0.37
C VAL A 21 10.56 -2.29 1.61
N ILE A 22 11.49 -1.98 2.51
CA ILE A 22 11.20 -1.20 3.72
C ILE A 22 10.72 0.22 3.35
N THR A 23 11.40 0.88 2.42
CA THR A 23 11.07 2.25 1.99
C THR A 23 9.71 2.29 1.28
N THR A 24 9.50 1.38 0.34
CA THR A 24 8.25 1.24 -0.40
C THR A 24 7.09 0.82 0.50
N SER A 25 7.31 -0.10 1.43
CA SER A 25 6.31 -0.51 2.43
C SER A 25 5.89 0.66 3.31
N LYS A 26 6.83 1.52 3.74
CA LYS A 26 6.47 2.75 4.47
C LYS A 26 5.66 3.74 3.64
N ALA A 27 5.92 3.85 2.34
CA ALA A 27 5.17 4.72 1.44
C ALA A 27 3.77 4.18 1.11
N TYR A 28 3.60 2.86 0.97
CA TYR A 28 2.28 2.24 0.82
C TYR A 28 1.50 2.20 2.14
N SER A 29 2.21 2.01 3.26
CA SER A 29 1.63 2.03 4.60
C SER A 29 1.33 3.45 5.07
N TYR A 30 1.85 4.47 4.39
CA TYR A 30 1.33 5.82 4.49
C TYR A 30 -0.07 5.77 3.90
N LYS A 31 -1.04 5.62 4.81
CA LYS A 31 -2.46 5.57 4.51
C LYS A 31 -2.74 6.60 3.42
N HIS A 32 -3.20 6.15 2.26
CA HIS A 32 -4.26 6.92 1.63
C HIS A 32 -5.32 7.03 2.73
N THR A 33 -5.34 8.17 3.43
CA THR A 33 -6.54 8.63 4.12
C THR A 33 -7.54 8.74 2.98
N VAL A 34 -8.17 7.60 2.69
CA VAL A 34 -9.42 7.56 1.97
C VAL A 34 -10.29 8.40 2.86
N ASP A 35 -10.48 9.66 2.46
CA ASP A 35 -11.25 10.61 3.23
C ASP A 35 -12.56 9.92 3.60
N PRO A 36 -12.93 9.90 4.89
CA PRO A 36 -14.15 9.24 5.31
C PRO A 36 -15.31 9.79 4.47
N ILE A 37 -16.00 8.89 3.77
CA ILE A 37 -17.16 9.20 2.90
C ILE A 37 -18.31 9.83 3.72
N GLU A 38 -18.19 9.83 5.04
CA GLU A 38 -19.10 10.37 6.04
C GLU A 38 -19.40 11.88 5.87
N ASN A 39 -18.50 12.63 5.21
CA ASN A 39 -18.69 14.07 4.92
C ASN A 39 -18.75 14.38 3.41
N ASN A 40 -19.32 13.48 2.60
CA ASN A 40 -19.58 13.77 1.19
C ASN A 40 -21.02 14.29 1.00
N PRO A 41 -21.22 15.59 0.68
CA PRO A 41 -22.54 16.20 0.47
C PRO A 41 -23.32 15.62 -0.72
N ASN A 42 -22.71 14.73 -1.53
CA ASN A 42 -23.34 14.04 -2.64
C ASN A 42 -23.78 12.60 -2.32
N ILE A 43 -23.62 12.12 -1.08
CA ILE A 43 -24.18 10.82 -0.67
C ILE A 43 -25.68 10.99 -0.49
N LYS A 44 -26.41 10.77 -1.58
CA LYS A 44 -27.85 10.52 -1.52
C LYS A 44 -28.02 9.19 -0.78
N ARG A 45 -28.58 9.26 0.44
CA ARG A 45 -29.03 8.08 1.19
C ARG A 45 -30.19 7.45 0.41
N ASP A 46 -29.85 6.58 -0.53
CA ASP A 46 -30.79 5.67 -1.15
C ASP A 46 -31.11 4.55 -0.17
N GLU A 47 -31.91 4.81 0.86
CA GLU A 47 -32.57 3.71 1.56
C GLU A 47 -33.90 4.10 2.25
N LYS A 48 -34.98 3.61 1.60
CA LYS A 48 -36.23 3.05 2.15
C LYS A 48 -37.32 3.96 2.71
N GLU A 49 -38.41 4.06 1.93
CA GLU A 49 -39.79 3.77 2.38
C GLU A 49 -40.69 3.42 1.15
N PRO A 50 -41.80 2.67 1.29
CA PRO A 50 -41.89 1.30 0.78
C PRO A 50 -42.90 1.10 -0.37
N SER A 51 -42.63 0.08 -1.18
CA SER A 51 -43.60 -0.53 -2.10
C SER A 51 -44.47 -1.56 -1.37
N ASN A 52 -45.77 -1.33 -1.24
CA ASN A 52 -46.89 -2.23 -1.61
C ASN A 52 -48.17 -1.99 -0.80
N HIS A 53 -49.26 -1.92 -1.58
CA HIS A 53 -50.69 -2.02 -1.30
C HIS A 53 -51.41 -0.80 -0.69
#